data_AF-A0A946WZ85-F1
#
_entry.id   AF-A0A946WZ85-F1
#
_cell.length_a   1.000
_cell.length_b   1.000
_cell.length_c   1.000
_cell.angle_alpha   90.00
_cell.angle_beta   90.00
_cell.angle_gamma   90.00
#
_symmetry.space_group_name_H-M   'P 1'
#
loop_
_entity.id
_entity.type
_entity.pdbx_description
1 polymer ?
#
loop_
_entity_poly.entity_id
_entity_poly.type
_entity_poly.pdbx_seq_one_letter_code
_entity_poly.pdbx_strand_id
1 'polypeptide(L)'
;MNKILNILPKEANNNYQGSKIAIYGSILFTALMLFRSYMHLFEAEYAANFIAHFIVFEETQPNPNSLVYLLFGLWGLEQMILTLFSSIVLIQYRNLIPLHLTLWIIEWTFRPIVVANLYPLSEEFFTGSTPGKIGTPYVIVFLILMLVLSLKKKR
;
A
#
# COMPACT_ATOMS: atom_id res chain seq x y z
N MET A 1 13.68 19.53 18.78
CA MET A 1 12.47 19.63 17.93
C MET A 1 11.75 18.28 17.95
N ASN A 2 10.46 18.23 18.26
CA ASN A 2 9.70 16.98 18.42
C ASN A 2 9.57 16.24 17.07
N LYS A 3 9.97 14.96 16.99
CA LYS A 3 9.91 14.15 15.76
C LYS A 3 8.46 13.97 15.25
N ILE A 4 7.48 14.00 16.15
CA ILE A 4 6.05 13.88 15.80
C ILE A 4 5.61 15.05 14.91
N LEU A 5 6.08 16.28 15.19
CA LEU A 5 5.79 17.47 14.37
C LEU A 5 6.41 17.39 12.96
N ASN A 6 7.38 16.50 12.74
CA ASN A 6 7.96 16.28 11.42
C ASN A 6 7.18 15.24 10.60
N ILE A 7 6.36 14.40 11.25
CA ILE A 7 5.44 13.48 10.56
C ILE A 7 4.15 14.21 10.18
N LEU A 8 3.59 14.97 11.13
CA LEU A 8 2.41 15.81 10.96
C LEU A 8 2.81 17.28 11.10
N PRO A 9 3.27 17.92 10.00
CA PRO A 9 3.61 19.33 10.03
C PRO A 9 2.37 20.18 10.31
N LYS A 10 2.57 21.35 10.94
CA LYS A 10 1.47 22.28 11.27
C LYS A 10 0.74 22.83 10.05
N GLU A 11 1.44 22.94 8.92
CA GLU A 11 0.91 23.47 7.66
C GLU A 11 1.29 22.52 6.53
N ALA A 12 0.34 22.24 5.61
CA ALA A 12 0.62 21.53 4.38
C ALA A 12 1.17 22.49 3.32
N ASN A 13 2.40 22.25 2.84
CA ASN A 13 3.03 23.09 1.83
C ASN A 13 4.10 22.30 1.04
N ASN A 14 4.67 22.92 0.01
CA ASN A 14 5.67 22.25 -0.82
C ASN A 14 7.13 22.43 -0.31
N ASN A 15 7.34 23.04 0.86
CA ASN A 15 8.66 23.30 1.43
C ASN A 15 9.21 22.07 2.17
N TYR A 16 9.62 21.08 1.38
CA TYR A 16 10.19 19.84 1.91
C TYR A 16 11.69 19.96 2.23
N GLN A 17 12.05 19.64 3.47
CA GLN A 17 13.41 19.78 4.01
C GLN A 17 14.14 18.43 4.18
N GLY A 18 13.48 17.33 3.84
CA GLY A 18 14.03 15.98 3.95
C GLY A 18 14.97 15.59 2.82
N SER A 19 15.47 14.35 2.83
CA SER A 19 16.32 13.84 1.75
C SER A 19 15.55 13.75 0.42
N LYS A 20 16.21 14.12 -0.69
CA LYS A 20 15.68 13.91 -2.05
C LYS A 20 15.51 12.43 -2.39
N ILE A 21 16.31 11.55 -1.77
CA ILE A 21 16.20 10.08 -1.96
C ILE A 21 14.81 9.62 -1.53
N ALA A 22 14.27 10.13 -0.43
CA ALA A 22 12.93 9.78 0.02
C ALA A 22 11.84 10.28 -0.95
N ILE A 23 12.05 11.39 -1.67
CA ILE A 23 11.11 11.83 -2.72
C ILE A 23 11.09 10.80 -3.86
N TYR A 24 12.26 10.43 -4.39
CA TYR A 24 12.34 9.48 -5.50
C TYR A 24 11.85 8.08 -5.09
N GLY A 25 12.18 7.64 -3.87
CA GLY A 25 11.66 6.39 -3.32
C GLY A 25 10.14 6.41 -3.17
N SER A 26 9.57 7.51 -2.67
CA SER A 26 8.12 7.70 -2.60
C SER A 26 7.46 7.72 -3.98
N ILE A 27 8.09 8.32 -5.00
CA ILE A 27 7.58 8.29 -6.39
C ILE A 27 7.55 6.85 -6.91
N LEU A 28 8.65 6.12 -6.79
CA LEU A 28 8.75 4.73 -7.23
C LEU A 28 7.68 3.86 -6.55
N PHE A 29 7.54 4.01 -5.23
CA PHE A 29 6.55 3.27 -4.47
C PHE A 29 5.12 3.67 -4.84
N THR A 30 4.84 4.95 -5.05
CA THR A 30 3.51 5.41 -5.48
C THR A 30 3.15 4.89 -6.87
N ALA A 31 4.12 4.77 -7.79
CA ALA A 31 3.91 4.16 -9.09
C ALA A 31 3.58 2.66 -8.98
N LEU A 32 4.28 1.92 -8.11
CA LEU A 32 3.93 0.53 -7.79
C LEU A 32 2.50 0.42 -7.23
N MET A 33 2.16 1.30 -6.29
CA MET A 33 0.83 1.28 -5.68
C MET A 33 -0.28 1.68 -6.65
N LEU A 34 0.01 2.55 -7.62
CA LEU A 34 -0.92 2.90 -8.70
C LEU A 34 -1.25 1.69 -9.58
N PHE A 35 -0.23 0.96 -10.03
CA PHE A 35 -0.44 -0.29 -10.76
C PHE A 35 -1.26 -1.27 -9.91
N ARG A 36 -0.86 -1.47 -8.66
CA ARG A 36 -1.55 -2.41 -7.77
C ARG A 36 -3.01 -2.04 -7.54
N SER A 37 -3.32 -0.77 -7.24
CA SER A 37 -4.69 -0.32 -6.98
C SER A 37 -5.55 -0.40 -8.24
N TYR A 38 -4.97 -0.11 -9.41
CA TYR A 38 -5.66 -0.31 -10.69
C TYR A 38 -6.06 -1.77 -10.88
N MET A 39 -5.11 -2.71 -10.69
CA MET A 39 -5.39 -4.14 -10.84
C MET A 39 -6.47 -4.63 -9.86
N HIS A 40 -6.41 -4.23 -8.59
CA HIS A 40 -7.42 -4.68 -7.61
C HIS A 40 -8.81 -4.09 -7.91
N LEU A 41 -8.88 -2.84 -8.40
CA LEU A 41 -10.16 -2.13 -8.61
C LEU A 41 -10.84 -2.52 -9.92
N PHE A 42 -10.11 -2.54 -11.03
CA PHE A 42 -10.68 -2.72 -12.36
C PHE A 42 -10.47 -4.13 -12.93
N GLU A 43 -9.48 -4.87 -12.41
CA GLU A 43 -9.10 -6.20 -12.89
C GLU A 43 -9.13 -7.23 -11.74
N ALA A 44 -10.16 -7.12 -10.87
CA ALA A 44 -10.24 -7.84 -9.60
C ALA A 44 -10.09 -9.37 -9.75
N GLU A 45 -10.67 -9.96 -10.79
CA GLU A 45 -10.54 -11.39 -11.10
C GLU A 45 -9.08 -11.77 -11.40
N TYR A 46 -8.44 -11.01 -12.29
CA TYR A 46 -7.04 -11.25 -12.64
C TYR A 46 -6.11 -11.02 -11.43
N ALA A 47 -6.38 -9.96 -10.65
CA ALA A 47 -5.64 -9.67 -9.44
C ALA A 47 -5.77 -10.77 -8.38
N ALA A 48 -6.97 -11.33 -8.20
CA ALA A 48 -7.22 -12.39 -7.22
C ALA A 48 -6.59 -13.72 -7.66
N ASN A 49 -6.90 -14.18 -8.86
CA ASN A 49 -6.60 -15.55 -9.27
C ASN A 49 -5.20 -15.69 -9.86
N PHE A 50 -4.78 -14.75 -10.70
CA PHE A 50 -3.49 -14.84 -11.39
C PHE A 50 -2.36 -14.21 -10.58
N ILE A 51 -2.55 -13.00 -10.03
CA ILE A 51 -1.50 -12.31 -9.27
C ILE A 51 -1.44 -12.83 -7.83
N ALA A 52 -2.57 -12.87 -7.13
CA ALA A 52 -2.60 -13.25 -5.71
C ALA A 52 -2.67 -14.76 -5.49
N HIS A 53 -2.86 -15.55 -6.56
CA HIS A 53 -2.96 -17.00 -6.55
C HIS A 53 -4.10 -17.56 -5.71
N PHE A 54 -5.19 -16.81 -5.51
CA PHE A 54 -6.40 -17.39 -4.93
C PHE A 54 -6.96 -18.48 -5.84
N ILE A 55 -7.54 -19.53 -5.27
CA ILE A 55 -8.27 -20.54 -6.04
C ILE A 55 -9.49 -19.90 -6.71
N VAL A 56 -9.86 -20.45 -7.87
CA VAL A 56 -11.18 -20.23 -8.44
C VAL A 56 -12.11 -21.27 -7.83
N PHE A 57 -13.13 -20.82 -7.12
CA PHE A 57 -14.13 -21.71 -6.54
C PHE A 57 -15.00 -22.31 -7.64
N GLU A 58 -15.51 -23.52 -7.42
CA GLU A 58 -16.50 -24.13 -8.31
C GLU A 58 -17.74 -23.23 -8.45
N GLU A 59 -18.22 -23.06 -9.68
CA GLU A 59 -19.36 -22.21 -9.95
C GLU A 59 -20.65 -22.83 -9.37
N THR A 60 -21.21 -22.15 -8.37
CA THR A 60 -22.49 -22.49 -7.74
C THR A 60 -23.46 -21.31 -7.86
N GLN A 61 -24.70 -21.46 -7.35
CA GLN A 61 -25.69 -20.38 -7.30
C GLN A 61 -26.04 -20.07 -5.84
N PRO A 62 -25.64 -18.91 -5.29
CA PRO A 62 -24.87 -17.82 -5.93
C PRO A 62 -23.38 -18.14 -6.16
N ASN A 63 -22.74 -17.51 -7.15
CA ASN A 63 -21.33 -17.72 -7.47
C ASN A 63 -20.41 -17.09 -6.38
N PRO A 64 -19.62 -17.89 -5.64
CA PRO A 64 -18.76 -17.39 -4.58
C PRO A 64 -17.63 -16.48 -5.09
N ASN A 65 -17.14 -16.69 -6.31
CA ASN A 65 -16.07 -15.87 -6.89
C ASN A 65 -16.50 -14.40 -7.04
N SER A 66 -17.78 -14.15 -7.34
CA SER A 66 -18.31 -12.79 -7.45
C SER A 66 -18.17 -12.01 -6.13
N LEU A 67 -18.32 -12.67 -4.98
CA LEU A 67 -18.10 -12.04 -3.67
C LEU A 67 -16.62 -11.74 -3.44
N VAL A 68 -15.72 -12.65 -3.82
CA VAL A 68 -14.26 -12.43 -3.74
C VAL A 68 -13.86 -11.21 -4.58
N TYR A 69 -14.35 -11.11 -5.81
CA TYR A 69 -14.01 -10.00 -6.70
C TYR A 69 -14.59 -8.67 -6.23
N LEU A 70 -15.79 -8.67 -5.63
CA LEU A 70 -16.34 -7.48 -4.97
C LEU A 70 -15.40 -6.99 -3.85
N LEU A 71 -14.93 -7.90 -2.98
CA LEU A 71 -14.02 -7.55 -1.89
C LEU A 71 -12.66 -7.06 -2.40
N PHE A 72 -12.15 -7.66 -3.48
CA PHE A 72 -10.96 -7.17 -4.18
C PHE A 72 -11.17 -5.77 -4.76
N GLY A 73 -12.33 -5.50 -5.36
CA GLY A 73 -12.70 -4.18 -5.87
C GLY A 73 -12.74 -3.12 -4.76
N LEU A 74 -13.37 -3.42 -3.62
CA LEU A 74 -13.40 -2.53 -2.45
C LEU A 74 -11.99 -2.27 -1.92
N TRP A 75 -11.17 -3.32 -1.83
CA TRP A 75 -9.76 -3.18 -1.45
C TRP A 75 -8.99 -2.31 -2.46
N GLY A 76 -9.19 -2.51 -3.76
CA GLY A 76 -8.59 -1.69 -4.81
C GLY A 76 -9.00 -0.22 -4.73
N LEU A 77 -10.26 0.07 -4.39
CA LEU A 77 -10.75 1.43 -4.19
C LEU A 77 -10.05 2.13 -3.03
N GLU A 78 -9.94 1.48 -1.88
CA GLU A 78 -9.22 2.04 -0.72
C GLU A 78 -7.74 2.30 -1.06
N GLN A 79 -7.08 1.36 -1.75
CA GLN A 79 -5.70 1.55 -2.20
C GLN A 79 -5.58 2.71 -3.21
N MET A 80 -6.54 2.85 -4.13
CA MET A 80 -6.55 3.93 -5.11
C MET A 80 -6.64 5.29 -4.41
N ILE A 81 -7.53 5.43 -3.41
CA ILE A 81 -7.65 6.66 -2.62
C ILE A 81 -6.32 7.02 -1.94
N LEU A 82 -5.65 6.05 -1.30
CA LEU A 82 -4.38 6.29 -0.62
C LEU A 82 -3.23 6.61 -1.60
N THR A 83 -3.26 6.00 -2.79
CA THR A 83 -2.32 6.31 -3.88
C THR A 83 -2.56 7.70 -4.47
N LEU A 84 -3.81 8.11 -4.64
CA LEU A 84 -4.16 9.47 -5.09
C LEU A 84 -3.72 10.51 -4.06
N PHE A 85 -3.96 10.25 -2.77
CA PHE A 85 -3.42 11.07 -1.68
C PHE A 85 -1.89 11.18 -1.75
N SER A 86 -1.19 10.05 -1.93
CA SER A 86 0.27 10.04 -2.07
C SER A 86 0.76 10.84 -3.28
N SER A 87 0.04 10.74 -4.41
CA SER A 87 0.32 11.53 -5.62
C SER A 87 0.17 13.02 -5.36
N ILE A 88 -0.91 13.44 -4.69
CA ILE A 88 -1.15 14.84 -4.30
C ILE A 88 -0.03 15.36 -3.39
N VAL A 89 0.39 14.56 -2.41
CA VAL A 89 1.55 14.86 -1.54
C VAL A 89 2.82 15.08 -2.35
N LEU A 90 3.10 14.23 -3.33
CA LEU A 90 4.33 14.32 -4.14
C LEU A 90 4.34 15.50 -5.11
N ILE A 91 3.17 15.94 -5.59
CA ILE A 91 3.05 17.06 -6.53
C ILE A 91 3.03 18.40 -5.78
N GLN A 92 2.15 18.55 -4.79
CA GLN A 92 1.82 19.86 -4.21
C GLN A 92 2.23 20.04 -2.74
N TYR A 93 2.32 18.97 -1.95
CA TYR A 93 2.50 19.06 -0.50
C TYR A 93 3.65 18.20 0.00
N ARG A 94 4.83 18.32 -0.61
CA ARG A 94 5.96 17.43 -0.34
C ARG A 94 6.40 17.42 1.12
N ASN A 95 6.07 18.45 1.91
CA ASN A 95 6.34 18.41 3.35
C ASN A 95 5.52 17.34 4.12
N LEU A 96 4.49 16.75 3.50
CA LEU A 96 3.71 15.61 3.97
C LEU A 96 4.28 14.24 3.53
N ILE A 97 5.46 14.18 2.89
CA ILE A 97 6.12 12.91 2.54
C ILE A 97 6.32 11.97 3.75
N PRO A 98 6.68 12.46 4.95
CA PRO A 98 6.70 11.60 6.13
C PRO A 98 5.33 11.00 6.49
N LEU A 99 4.23 11.74 6.29
CA LEU A 99 2.88 11.30 6.63
C LEU A 99 2.42 10.16 5.73
N HIS A 100 2.45 10.33 4.40
CA HIS A 100 1.96 9.27 3.50
C HIS A 100 2.82 8.00 3.59
N LEU A 101 4.14 8.11 3.81
CA LEU A 101 5.00 6.95 4.10
C LEU A 101 4.56 6.23 5.38
N THR A 102 4.21 6.98 6.43
CA THR A 102 3.70 6.42 7.68
C THR A 102 2.37 5.67 7.46
N LEU A 103 1.44 6.25 6.70
CA LEU A 103 0.18 5.59 6.37
C LEU A 103 0.41 4.28 5.61
N TRP A 104 1.32 4.27 4.63
CA TRP A 104 1.68 3.04 3.92
C TRP A 104 2.37 2.00 4.79
N ILE A 105 3.19 2.40 5.76
CA ILE A 105 3.78 1.47 6.74
C ILE A 105 2.67 0.83 7.57
N ILE A 106 1.71 1.62 8.07
CA ILE A 106 0.57 1.10 8.85
C ILE A 106 -0.19 0.09 8.01
N GLU A 107 -0.59 0.48 6.81
CA GLU A 107 -1.31 -0.34 5.83
C GLU A 107 -0.58 -1.69 5.61
N TRP A 108 0.68 -1.64 5.15
CA TRP A 108 1.45 -2.85 4.82
C TRP A 108 1.81 -3.71 6.03
N THR A 109 1.93 -3.13 7.22
CA THR A 109 2.26 -3.85 8.47
C THR A 109 1.01 -4.50 9.08
N PHE A 110 -0.14 -3.82 9.01
CA PHE A 110 -1.38 -4.32 9.62
C PHE A 110 -1.99 -5.46 8.81
N ARG A 111 -1.70 -5.56 7.50
CA ARG A 111 -2.09 -6.73 6.70
C ARG A 111 -1.66 -8.07 7.31
N PRO A 112 -0.36 -8.36 7.50
CA PRO A 112 0.06 -9.63 8.09
C PRO A 112 -0.15 -9.71 9.61
N ILE A 113 -0.07 -8.59 10.35
CA ILE A 113 -0.09 -8.63 11.82
C ILE A 113 -1.52 -8.59 12.38
N VAL A 114 -2.44 -7.88 11.72
CA VAL A 114 -3.82 -7.73 12.19
C VAL A 114 -4.76 -8.56 11.33
N VAL A 115 -4.86 -8.28 10.03
CA VAL A 115 -5.87 -8.89 9.16
C VAL A 115 -5.67 -10.40 9.04
N ALA A 116 -4.44 -10.86 8.77
CA ALA A 116 -4.17 -12.29 8.63
C ALA A 116 -4.34 -13.09 9.93
N ASN A 117 -4.27 -12.44 11.11
CA ASN A 117 -4.53 -13.10 12.40
C ASN A 117 -6.02 -13.11 12.75
N LEU A 118 -6.77 -12.07 12.37
CA LEU A 118 -8.22 -12.02 12.58
C LEU A 118 -8.97 -12.93 11.60
N TYR A 119 -8.47 -13.05 10.37
CA TYR A 119 -9.10 -13.80 9.29
C TYR A 119 -8.06 -14.72 8.62
N PRO A 120 -7.60 -15.77 9.32
CA PRO A 120 -6.60 -16.68 8.77
C PRO A 120 -7.19 -17.50 7.62
N LEU A 121 -6.40 -17.70 6.56
CA LEU A 121 -6.70 -18.61 5.47
C LEU A 121 -5.63 -19.71 5.40
N SER A 122 -6.08 -20.95 5.26
CA SER A 122 -5.25 -22.15 5.03
C SER A 122 -4.68 -22.16 3.61
N GLU A 123 -3.67 -23.00 3.37
CA GLU A 123 -3.00 -23.11 2.08
C GLU A 123 -3.92 -23.59 0.94
N GLU A 124 -5.03 -24.28 1.26
CA GLU A 124 -6.02 -24.76 0.29
C GLU A 124 -6.69 -23.64 -0.52
N PHE A 125 -6.68 -22.40 -0.01
CA PHE A 125 -7.20 -21.23 -0.70
C PHE A 125 -6.24 -20.67 -1.75
N PHE A 126 -5.03 -21.23 -1.90
CA PHE A 126 -4.00 -20.72 -2.78
C PHE A 126 -3.45 -21.77 -3.75
N THR A 127 -3.23 -21.37 -5.00
CA THR A 127 -2.59 -22.19 -6.05
C THR A 127 -1.06 -21.98 -6.11
N GLY A 128 -0.54 -21.02 -5.35
CA GLY A 128 0.85 -20.61 -5.40
C GLY A 128 1.18 -19.55 -4.36
N SER A 129 2.40 -19.03 -4.40
CA SER A 129 2.84 -18.03 -3.44
C SER A 129 2.41 -16.63 -3.86
N THR A 130 1.57 -15.97 -3.06
CA THR A 130 1.15 -14.58 -3.29
C THR A 130 2.36 -13.62 -3.24
N PRO A 131 2.70 -12.91 -4.34
CA PRO A 131 3.81 -11.97 -4.38
C PRO A 131 3.67 -10.87 -3.33
N GLY A 132 2.43 -10.44 -3.06
CA GLY A 132 2.11 -9.48 -2.02
C GLY A 132 2.54 -9.95 -0.62
N LYS A 133 2.46 -11.25 -0.32
CA LYS A 133 2.85 -11.85 0.98
C LYS A 133 4.37 -11.99 1.08
N ILE A 134 5.03 -12.49 0.02
CA ILE A 134 6.50 -12.60 -0.04
C ILE A 134 7.16 -11.22 -0.01
N GLY A 135 6.59 -10.25 -0.73
CA GLY A 135 7.12 -8.90 -0.87
C GLY A 135 6.96 -8.02 0.37
N THR A 136 6.01 -8.32 1.26
CA THR A 136 5.67 -7.47 2.41
C THR A 136 6.89 -7.07 3.26
N PRO A 137 7.78 -7.98 3.69
CA PRO A 137 8.93 -7.61 4.53
C PRO A 137 9.86 -6.60 3.82
N TYR A 138 10.12 -6.81 2.54
CA TYR A 138 10.98 -5.93 1.74
C TYR A 138 10.37 -4.54 1.55
N VAL A 139 9.06 -4.49 1.29
CA VAL A 139 8.32 -3.24 1.16
C VAL A 139 8.30 -2.46 2.48
N ILE A 140 8.05 -3.12 3.61
CA ILE A 140 8.08 -2.47 4.93
C ILE A 140 9.47 -1.91 5.23
N VAL A 141 10.54 -2.68 5.00
CA VAL A 141 11.91 -2.20 5.18
C VAL A 141 12.20 -0.99 4.29
N PHE A 142 11.82 -1.07 3.01
CA PHE A 142 11.96 0.04 2.08
C PHE A 142 11.24 1.31 2.56
N LEU A 143 9.99 1.19 2.98
CA LEU A 143 9.18 2.31 3.46
C LEU A 143 9.76 2.92 4.74
N ILE A 144 10.22 2.10 5.68
CA ILE A 144 10.89 2.56 6.91
C ILE A 144 12.16 3.34 6.57
N LEU A 145 12.98 2.83 5.64
CA LEU A 145 14.18 3.54 5.19
C LEU A 145 13.84 4.89 4.56
N MET A 146 12.81 4.94 3.70
CA MET A 146 12.35 6.19 3.11
C MET A 146 11.82 7.17 4.17
N LEU A 147 11.08 6.69 5.18
CA LEU A 147 10.58 7.51 6.28
C LEU A 147 11.73 8.09 7.11
N VAL A 148 12.74 7.28 7.43
CA VAL A 148 13.93 7.76 8.15
C VAL A 148 14.64 8.85 7.33
N LEU A 149 14.78 8.66 6.02
CA LEU A 149 15.40 9.63 5.13
C LEU A 149 14.54 10.90 4.95
N SER A 150 13.21 10.79 5.01
CA SER A 150 12.32 11.94 4.89
C SER A 150 12.32 12.83 6.12
N LEU A 151 12.62 12.26 7.29
CA LEU A 151 12.73 12.99 8.55
C LEU A 151 14.12 13.61 8.79
N LYS A 152 15.14 13.23 8.01
CA LYS A 152 16.49 13.84 8.08
C LYS A 152 16.47 15.19 7.39
N LYS A 153 16.64 16.27 8.16
CA LYS A 153 16.84 17.60 7.60
C LYS A 153 18.11 17.63 6.74
N LYS A 154 18.02 18.31 5.59
CA LYS A 154 19.19 18.74 4.83
C LYS A 154 20.10 19.55 5.77
N ARG A 155 21.37 19.15 5.88
CA ARG A 155 22.39 19.98 6.51
C ARG A 155 22.71 21.16 5.60
#